data_AF-A0A7S2LB58-F1
#
_entry.id   AF-A0A7S2LB58-F1
#
_cell.length_a   1.000
_cell.length_b   1.000
_cell.length_c   1.000
_cell.angle_alpha   90.00
_cell.angle_beta   90.00
_cell.angle_gamma   90.00
#
_symmetry.space_group_name_H-M   'P 1'
#
loop_
_entity.id
_entity.type
_entity.pdbx_description
1 polymer ?
#
loop_
_entity_poly.entity_id
_entity_poly.type
_entity_poly.pdbx_seq_one_letter_code
_entity_poly.pdbx_strand_id
1 'polypeptide(L)'
;QELDHVIDYTKNSHCDSRCKKRILVVGGGLTAVQTAQKLIRSTRKHEHGSPVKVVLCSRRRLVERHFDIPVKWFDWREASYHQSQFYHEPAEQRLKALKLARGGGTVPPIYMETTRKMEKRGELVRIIGDVQITKENDDKSLEVSISSND
;
A
#
# COMPACT_ATOMS: atom_id res chain seq x y z
N GLN A 1 -7.18 -10.58 28.84
CA GLN A 1 -8.22 -10.69 27.78
C GLN A 1 -7.75 -9.78 26.66
N GLU A 2 -6.92 -10.28 25.76
CA GLU A 2 -6.48 -9.56 24.55
C GLU A 2 -6.78 -10.47 23.36
N LEU A 3 -7.56 -9.95 22.43
CA LEU A 3 -8.02 -10.65 21.24
C LEU A 3 -6.93 -10.52 20.17
N ASP A 4 -6.12 -11.57 20.03
CA ASP A 4 -5.27 -11.77 18.86
C ASP A 4 -6.15 -11.84 17.61
N HIS A 5 -6.24 -10.73 16.88
CA HIS A 5 -6.90 -10.69 15.58
C HIS A 5 -6.00 -11.31 14.50
N VAL A 6 -5.80 -12.62 14.58
CA VAL A 6 -5.41 -13.42 13.41
C VAL A 6 -6.60 -13.35 12.45
N ILE A 7 -6.55 -12.45 11.47
CA ILE A 7 -7.54 -12.43 10.39
C ILE A 7 -7.21 -13.61 9.48
N ASP A 8 -7.69 -14.78 9.87
CA ASP A 8 -7.72 -15.96 9.03
C ASP A 8 -8.75 -15.74 7.91
N TYR A 9 -8.26 -15.32 6.74
CA TYR A 9 -9.11 -15.09 5.57
C TYR A 9 -9.74 -16.37 5.01
N THR A 10 -9.34 -17.56 5.52
CA THR A 10 -10.02 -18.82 5.22
C THR A 10 -11.28 -19.04 6.08
N LYS A 11 -11.41 -18.40 7.25
CA LYS A 11 -12.48 -18.67 8.23
C LYS A 11 -13.46 -17.53 8.51
N ASN A 12 -13.28 -16.34 7.95
CA ASN A 12 -14.38 -15.34 7.93
C ASN A 12 -15.43 -15.71 6.87
N SER A 13 -16.26 -16.70 7.24
CA SER A 13 -17.51 -17.14 6.62
C SER A 13 -18.66 -16.12 6.76
N HIS A 14 -18.34 -14.86 7.06
CA HIS A 14 -19.20 -13.70 6.77
C HIS A 14 -18.70 -12.93 5.54
N CYS A 15 -18.17 -13.67 4.56
CA CYS A 15 -18.13 -13.15 3.20
C CYS A 15 -19.52 -13.33 2.60
N ASP A 16 -20.14 -12.21 2.29
CA ASP A 16 -21.20 -12.13 1.32
C ASP A 16 -20.86 -13.04 0.12
N SER A 17 -21.64 -14.11 -0.06
CA SER A 17 -21.46 -15.18 -1.05
C SER A 17 -21.45 -14.67 -2.50
N ARG A 18 -21.66 -13.36 -2.70
CA ARG A 18 -21.69 -12.64 -3.97
C ARG A 18 -20.30 -12.27 -4.52
N CYS A 19 -19.25 -12.25 -3.70
CA CYS A 19 -17.92 -11.79 -4.11
C CYS A 19 -17.01 -12.97 -4.55
N LYS A 20 -16.96 -13.25 -5.85
CA LYS A 20 -16.26 -14.43 -6.41
C LYS A 20 -14.73 -14.33 -6.41
N LYS A 21 -14.14 -13.12 -6.28
CA LYS A 21 -12.68 -12.93 -6.33
C LYS A 21 -12.21 -11.96 -5.25
N ARG A 22 -11.16 -12.37 -4.53
CA ARG A 22 -10.43 -11.53 -3.57
C ARG A 22 -9.04 -11.27 -4.14
N ILE A 23 -8.60 -10.01 -4.11
CA ILE A 23 -7.27 -9.63 -4.60
C ILE A 23 -6.51 -8.97 -3.46
N LEU A 24 -5.34 -9.52 -3.14
CA LEU A 24 -4.38 -8.90 -2.24
C LEU A 24 -3.39 -8.06 -3.05
N VAL A 25 -3.27 -6.79 -2.71
CA VAL A 25 -2.23 -5.89 -3.20
C VAL A 25 -1.23 -5.65 -2.08
N VAL A 26 0.02 -6.02 -2.30
CA VAL A 26 1.09 -5.85 -1.32
C VAL A 26 1.94 -4.63 -1.68
N GLY A 27 2.01 -3.68 -0.75
CA GLY A 27 2.84 -2.47 -0.89
C GLY A 27 2.25 -1.27 -0.18
N GLY A 28 3.13 -0.33 0.21
CA GLY A 28 2.75 0.89 0.95
C GLY A 28 2.96 2.19 0.18
N GLY A 29 3.27 2.13 -1.12
CA GLY A 29 3.52 3.31 -1.96
C GLY A 29 2.37 3.64 -2.91
N LEU A 30 2.54 4.75 -3.64
CA LEU A 30 1.58 5.23 -4.62
C LEU A 30 1.13 4.15 -5.62
N THR A 31 2.06 3.35 -6.15
CA THR A 31 1.75 2.30 -7.13
C THR A 31 0.80 1.23 -6.58
N ALA A 32 0.97 0.83 -5.31
CA ALA A 32 0.10 -0.15 -4.67
C ALA A 32 -1.32 0.43 -4.48
N VAL A 33 -1.41 1.69 -4.05
CA VAL A 33 -2.69 2.41 -3.92
C VAL A 33 -3.39 2.56 -5.27
N GLN A 34 -2.68 3.00 -6.31
CA GLN A 34 -3.23 3.15 -7.65
C GLN A 34 -3.70 1.81 -8.23
N THR A 35 -2.94 0.74 -8.01
CA THR A 35 -3.31 -0.62 -8.42
C THR A 35 -4.61 -1.04 -7.75
N ALA A 36 -4.72 -0.90 -6.42
CA ALA A 36 -5.94 -1.22 -5.68
C ALA A 36 -7.15 -0.42 -6.20
N GLN A 37 -6.97 0.89 -6.42
CA GLN A 37 -8.03 1.74 -6.97
C GLN A 37 -8.43 1.35 -8.40
N LYS A 38 -7.46 0.97 -9.24
CA LYS A 38 -7.72 0.52 -10.61
C LYS A 38 -8.53 -0.77 -10.62
N LEU A 39 -8.17 -1.75 -9.78
CA LEU A 39 -8.90 -3.02 -9.66
C LEU A 39 -10.37 -2.81 -9.28
N ILE A 40 -10.62 -1.95 -8.29
CA ILE A 40 -11.99 -1.60 -7.86
C ILE A 40 -12.75 -0.88 -8.98
N ARG A 41 -12.11 0.05 -9.70
CA ARG A 41 -12.77 0.78 -10.80
C ARG A 41 -13.07 -0.11 -12.01
N SER A 42 -12.14 -1.00 -12.37
CA SER A 42 -12.31 -1.90 -13.52
C SER A 42 -13.47 -2.87 -13.30
N THR A 43 -13.62 -3.38 -12.08
CA THR A 43 -14.67 -4.36 -11.75
C THR A 43 -16.08 -3.76 -11.81
N ARG A 44 -16.23 -2.46 -11.54
CA ARG A 44 -17.49 -1.73 -11.72
C ARG A 44 -17.91 -1.53 -13.17
N LYS A 45 -16.95 -1.45 -14.10
CA LYS A 45 -17.22 -1.17 -15.52
C LYS A 45 -17.73 -2.40 -16.27
N HIS A 46 -17.48 -3.59 -15.75
CA HIS A 46 -18.00 -4.80 -16.34
C HIS A 46 -19.40 -5.06 -15.77
N GLU A 47 -20.42 -4.79 -16.60
CA GLU A 47 -21.86 -4.94 -16.29
C GLU A 47 -22.25 -6.39 -15.91
N HIS A 48 -21.37 -7.37 -16.20
CA HIS A 48 -21.49 -8.78 -15.83
C HIS A 48 -20.38 -9.27 -14.89
N GLY A 49 -19.55 -8.35 -14.38
CA GLY A 49 -18.44 -8.67 -13.48
C GLY A 49 -18.93 -8.88 -12.06
N SER A 50 -18.60 -10.04 -11.47
CA SER A 50 -18.82 -10.24 -10.03
C SER A 50 -18.01 -9.21 -9.22
N PRO A 51 -18.56 -8.67 -8.12
CA PRO A 51 -17.83 -7.71 -7.29
C PRO A 51 -16.54 -8.35 -6.78
N VAL A 52 -15.47 -7.54 -6.69
CA VAL A 52 -14.14 -7.96 -6.22
C VAL A 52 -13.83 -7.23 -4.92
N LYS A 53 -13.42 -8.00 -3.91
CA LYS A 53 -12.94 -7.44 -2.64
C LYS A 53 -11.43 -7.27 -2.74
N VAL A 54 -10.97 -6.03 -2.58
CA VAL A 54 -9.53 -5.72 -2.64
C VAL A 54 -9.01 -5.51 -1.22
N VAL A 55 -7.91 -6.17 -0.91
CA VAL A 55 -7.15 -5.97 0.34
C VAL A 55 -5.83 -5.30 -0.03
N LEU A 56 -5.54 -4.14 0.57
CA LEU A 56 -4.26 -3.46 0.44
C LEU A 56 -3.46 -3.69 1.73
N CYS A 57 -2.41 -4.48 1.64
CA CYS A 57 -1.54 -4.79 2.77
C CYS A 57 -0.21 -4.04 2.65
N SER A 58 0.14 -3.27 3.67
CA SER A 58 1.39 -2.52 3.74
C SER A 58 2.16 -2.88 5.01
N ARG A 59 3.50 -2.88 4.95
CA ARG A 59 4.33 -3.14 6.14
C ARG A 59 4.24 -2.07 7.23
N ARG A 60 3.73 -0.88 6.87
CA ARG A 60 3.59 0.29 7.76
C ARG A 60 2.34 1.08 7.35
N ARG A 61 1.91 2.01 8.21
CA ARG A 61 0.86 2.99 7.86
C ARG A 61 1.24 3.75 6.59
N LEU A 62 0.28 3.94 5.68
CA LEU A 62 0.46 4.79 4.50
C LEU A 62 0.69 6.23 4.96
N VAL A 63 1.75 6.85 4.45
CA VAL A 63 2.09 8.24 4.78
C VAL A 63 1.52 9.15 3.70
N GLU A 64 0.70 10.11 4.11
CA GLU A 64 0.08 11.08 3.20
C GLU A 64 1.03 12.28 2.99
N ARG A 65 1.48 12.51 1.74
CA ARG A 65 2.32 13.66 1.37
C ARG A 65 2.06 14.10 -0.06
N HIS A 66 2.06 15.41 -0.31
CA HIS A 66 1.94 15.96 -1.66
C HIS A 66 3.15 15.61 -2.55
N PHE A 67 4.35 15.67 -1.98
CA PHE A 67 5.60 15.39 -2.68
C PHE A 67 6.56 14.61 -1.79
N ASP A 68 7.34 13.72 -2.39
CA ASP A 68 8.39 12.94 -1.71
C ASP A 68 9.66 13.77 -1.46
N ILE A 69 9.84 14.85 -2.22
CA ILE A 69 11.02 15.72 -2.17
C ILE A 69 10.65 17.10 -1.59
N PRO A 70 11.50 17.68 -0.73
CA PRO A 70 11.31 19.05 -0.27
C PRO A 70 11.32 20.07 -1.41
N VAL A 71 10.58 21.17 -1.27
CA VAL A 71 10.41 22.22 -2.30
C VAL A 71 11.74 22.73 -2.85
N LYS A 72 12.77 22.86 -2.00
CA LYS A 72 14.12 23.31 -2.41
C LYS A 72 14.79 22.43 -3.49
N TRP A 73 14.36 21.17 -3.64
CA TRP A 73 14.84 20.28 -4.70
C TRP A 73 14.12 20.50 -6.04
N PHE A 74 13.02 21.26 -6.06
CA PHE A 74 12.33 21.63 -7.31
C PHE A 74 12.91 22.89 -7.95
N ASP A 75 13.61 23.74 -7.21
CA ASP A 75 14.31 24.89 -7.79
C ASP A 75 15.64 24.42 -8.36
N TRP A 76 15.81 24.53 -9.69
CA TRP A 76 17.03 24.11 -10.37
C TRP A 76 18.30 24.85 -9.88
N ARG A 77 18.14 26.08 -9.38
CA ARG A 77 19.24 26.90 -8.84
C ARG A 77 19.78 26.31 -7.53
N GLU A 78 18.87 25.83 -6.68
CA GLU A 78 19.18 25.23 -5.39
C GLU A 78 19.50 23.73 -5.49
N ALA A 79 18.89 23.03 -6.44
CA ALA A 79 19.10 21.59 -6.63
C ALA A 79 20.57 21.27 -6.94
N SER A 80 21.21 22.07 -7.80
CA SER A 80 22.64 21.92 -8.13
C SER A 80 23.53 22.11 -6.91
N TYR A 81 23.22 23.12 -6.08
CA TYR A 81 23.93 23.36 -4.82
C TYR A 81 23.75 22.20 -3.85
N HIS A 82 22.51 21.73 -3.62
CA HIS A 82 22.22 20.61 -2.73
C HIS A 82 22.84 19.30 -3.20
N GLN A 83 22.88 19.06 -4.51
CA GLN A 83 23.53 17.89 -5.08
C GLN A 83 25.05 17.95 -4.84
N SER A 84 25.68 19.10 -5.11
CA SER A 84 27.11 19.30 -4.84
C SER A 84 27.44 19.10 -3.36
N GLN A 85 26.68 19.73 -2.47
CA GLN A 85 26.81 19.57 -1.01
C GLN A 85 26.71 18.10 -0.61
N PHE A 86 25.69 17.37 -1.09
CA PHE A 86 25.52 15.96 -0.81
C PHE A 86 26.75 15.12 -1.22
N TYR A 87 27.38 15.39 -2.36
CA TYR A 87 28.54 14.62 -2.81
C TYR A 87 29.86 14.97 -2.11
N HIS A 88 29.99 16.18 -1.57
CA HIS A 88 31.16 16.59 -0.78
C HIS A 88 31.11 16.06 0.66
N GLU A 89 29.94 15.65 1.14
CA GLU A 89 29.78 15.06 2.47
C GLU A 89 30.44 13.67 2.59
N PRO A 90 31.03 13.32 3.74
CA PRO A 90 31.54 11.97 4.01
C PRO A 90 30.49 10.88 3.79
N ALA A 91 30.94 9.67 3.44
CA ALA A 91 30.04 8.55 3.12
C ALA A 91 29.01 8.25 4.23
N GLU A 92 29.40 8.36 5.50
CA GLU A 92 28.52 8.16 6.65
C GLU A 92 27.39 9.20 6.71
N GLN A 93 27.71 10.47 6.43
CA GLN A 93 26.74 11.55 6.39
C GLN A 93 25.77 11.36 5.22
N ARG A 94 26.28 10.96 4.05
CA ARG A 94 25.44 10.61 2.89
C ARG A 94 24.50 9.44 3.21
N LEU A 95 24.99 8.40 3.88
CA LEU A 95 24.17 7.26 4.30
C LEU A 95 23.08 7.70 5.28
N LYS A 96 23.39 8.58 6.23
CA LYS A 96 22.41 9.15 7.17
C LYS A 96 21.33 9.95 6.42
N ALA A 97 21.72 10.80 5.47
CA ALA A 97 20.79 11.56 4.63
C ALA A 97 19.88 10.64 3.79
N LEU A 98 20.43 9.59 3.18
CA LEU A 98 19.65 8.60 2.43
C LEU A 98 18.64 7.85 3.31
N LYS A 99 19.02 7.46 4.53
CA LYS A 99 18.12 6.82 5.50
C LYS A 99 16.96 7.73 5.89
N LEU A 100 17.22 9.02 6.09
CA LEU A 100 16.19 10.01 6.40
C LEU A 100 15.24 10.24 5.22
N ALA A 101 15.77 10.31 3.99
CA ALA A 101 14.98 10.49 2.78
C ALA A 101 14.07 9.29 2.48
N ARG A 102 14.47 8.06 2.89
CA ARG A 102 13.79 6.83 2.50
C ARG A 102 12.35 6.71 2.98
N GLY A 103 11.95 7.42 4.04
CA GLY A 103 10.60 7.82 4.47
C GLY A 103 9.42 6.82 4.50
N GLY A 104 9.53 5.64 3.91
CA GLY A 104 8.41 4.87 3.39
C GLY A 104 7.92 5.37 2.02
N GLY A 105 7.06 4.58 1.39
CA GLY A 105 6.29 5.06 0.24
C GLY A 105 5.24 6.06 0.73
N THR A 106 5.15 7.21 0.07
CA THR A 106 4.10 8.19 0.37
C THR A 106 3.01 8.14 -0.70
N VAL A 107 1.86 8.70 -0.33
CA VAL A 107 0.67 8.71 -1.16
C VAL A 107 0.11 10.13 -1.15
N PRO A 108 -0.11 10.76 -2.32
CA PRO A 108 -0.72 12.09 -2.37
C PRO A 108 -2.15 12.11 -1.83
N PRO A 109 -2.58 13.23 -1.20
CA PRO A 109 -3.90 13.36 -0.57
C PRO A 109 -5.06 12.97 -1.49
N ILE A 110 -5.00 13.31 -2.77
CA ILE A 110 -6.05 12.96 -3.76
C ILE A 110 -6.29 11.45 -3.87
N TYR A 111 -5.22 10.66 -3.78
CA TYR A 111 -5.32 9.20 -3.78
C TYR A 111 -5.79 8.70 -2.41
N MET A 112 -5.34 9.29 -1.31
CA MET A 112 -5.79 8.91 0.04
C MET A 112 -7.29 9.19 0.25
N GLU A 113 -7.80 10.30 -0.22
CA GLU A 113 -9.23 10.63 -0.16
C GLU A 113 -10.07 9.58 -0.91
N THR A 114 -9.62 9.21 -2.12
CA THR A 114 -10.25 8.15 -2.92
C THR A 114 -10.23 6.81 -2.20
N THR A 115 -9.11 6.44 -1.60
CA THR A 115 -8.93 5.22 -0.79
C THR A 115 -9.92 5.20 0.37
N ARG A 116 -10.01 6.28 1.16
CA ARG A 116 -10.96 6.40 2.28
C ARG A 116 -12.42 6.27 1.82
N LYS A 117 -12.77 6.82 0.66
CA LYS A 117 -14.11 6.65 0.06
C LYS A 117 -14.40 5.19 -0.32
N MET A 118 -13.42 4.46 -0.86
CA MET A 118 -13.55 3.04 -1.19
C MET A 118 -13.68 2.16 0.06
N GLU A 119 -12.95 2.48 1.13
CA GLU A 119 -13.08 1.79 2.43
C GLU A 119 -14.46 1.99 3.04
N LYS A 120 -14.98 3.22 3.05
CA LYS A 120 -16.32 3.52 3.53
C LYS A 120 -17.42 2.75 2.78
N ARG A 121 -17.18 2.41 1.52
CA ARG A 121 -18.08 1.58 0.70
C ARG A 121 -17.88 0.07 0.89
N GLY A 122 -16.90 -0.35 1.69
CA GLY A 122 -16.57 -1.76 1.91
C GLY A 122 -15.84 -2.44 0.74
N GLU A 123 -15.37 -1.68 -0.25
CA GLU A 123 -14.72 -2.21 -1.46
C GLU A 123 -13.23 -2.48 -1.26
N LEU A 124 -12.62 -1.73 -0.34
CA LEU A 124 -11.22 -1.80 0.00
C LEU A 124 -11.07 -2.06 1.50
N VAL A 125 -10.18 -2.98 1.85
CA VAL A 125 -9.72 -3.20 3.22
C VAL A 125 -8.23 -2.87 3.27
N ARG A 126 -7.81 -1.98 4.17
CA ARG A 126 -6.38 -1.74 4.45
C ARG A 126 -5.93 -2.54 5.66
N ILE A 127 -4.76 -3.17 5.54
CA ILE A 127 -4.13 -3.95 6.60
C ILE A 127 -2.67 -3.53 6.72
N ILE A 128 -2.17 -3.53 7.95
CA ILE A 128 -0.77 -3.32 8.24
C ILE A 128 -0.21 -4.64 8.77
N GLY A 129 0.77 -5.19 8.07
CA GLY A 129 1.34 -6.48 8.44
C GLY A 129 2.31 -7.00 7.40
N ASP A 130 2.99 -8.08 7.80
CA ASP A 130 3.82 -8.87 6.92
C ASP A 130 3.01 -10.01 6.31
N VAL A 131 3.16 -10.20 5.01
CA VAL A 131 2.46 -11.23 4.24
C VAL A 131 3.39 -12.41 4.06
N GLN A 132 2.92 -13.60 4.42
CA GLN A 132 3.59 -14.85 4.13
C GLN A 132 2.68 -15.74 3.28
N ILE A 133 3.24 -16.37 2.25
CA ILE A 133 2.52 -17.35 1.45
C ILE A 133 2.58 -18.67 2.22
N THR A 134 1.42 -19.22 2.56
CA THR A 134 1.31 -20.49 3.28
C THR A 134 1.18 -21.66 2.33
N LYS A 135 0.51 -21.46 1.19
CA LYS A 135 0.29 -22.49 0.18
C LYS A 135 0.05 -21.88 -1.20
N GLU A 136 0.56 -22.55 -2.22
CA GLU A 136 0.23 -22.29 -3.61
C GLU A 136 -0.65 -23.44 -4.12
N ASN A 137 -1.75 -23.10 -4.80
CA ASN A 137 -2.69 -24.07 -5.34
C ASN A 137 -2.50 -24.21 -6.86
N ASP A 138 -2.89 -25.36 -7.41
CA ASP A 138 -2.73 -25.69 -8.83
C ASP A 138 -3.48 -24.74 -9.78
N ASP A 139 -4.51 -24.04 -9.28
CA ASP A 139 -5.30 -23.05 -10.02
C ASP A 139 -4.67 -21.64 -10.01
N LYS A 140 -3.41 -21.52 -9.57
CA LYS A 140 -2.67 -20.26 -9.40
C LYS A 140 -3.27 -19.34 -8.31
N SER A 141 -4.12 -19.86 -7.44
CA SER A 141 -4.54 -19.15 -6.22
C SER A 141 -3.51 -19.34 -5.11
N LEU A 142 -3.42 -18.34 -4.22
CA LEU A 142 -2.49 -18.34 -3.10
C LEU A 142 -3.27 -18.26 -1.78
N GLU A 143 -2.88 -19.10 -0.84
CA GLU A 143 -3.22 -18.92 0.57
C GLU A 143 -2.11 -18.12 1.25
N VAL A 144 -2.53 -17.12 2.02
CA VAL A 144 -1.62 -16.16 2.66
C VAL A 144 -2.00 -15.95 4.10
N SER A 145 -1.01 -15.91 4.97
CA SER A 145 -1.14 -15.41 6.34
C SER A 145 -0.65 -13.97 6.40
N ILE A 146 -1.30 -13.16 7.24
CA ILE A 146 -0.91 -11.79 7.49
C ILE A 146 -0.67 -11.65 8.99
N SER A 147 0.58 -11.40 9.38
CA SER A 147 0.93 -11.11 10.77
C SER A 147 0.85 -9.61 10.99
N SER A 148 -0.06 -9.16 11.87
CA SER A 148 -0.15 -7.76 12.27
C SER A 148 1.10 -7.36 13.04
N ASN A 149 1.73 -6.27 12.59
CA ASN A 149 2.75 -5.58 13.36
C ASN A 149 2.05 -4.39 14.02
N ASP A 150 1.42 -4.60 15.18
CA ASP A 150 0.93 -3.49 16.02
C ASP A 150 2.10 -2.75 16.69
#